data_AF-A0A087UF76-F1
#
_entry.id   AF-A0A087UF76-F1
#
_cell.length_a   1.000
_cell.length_b   1.000
_cell.length_c   1.000
_cell.angle_alpha   90.00
_cell.angle_beta   90.00
_cell.angle_gamma   90.00
#
_symmetry.space_group_name_H-M   'P 1'
#
loop_
_entity.id
_entity.type
_entity.pdbx_description
1 polymer ?
#
loop_
_entity_poly.entity_id
_entity_poly.type
_entity_poly.pdbx_seq_one_letter_code
_entity_poly.pdbx_strand_id
1 'polypeptide(L)'
;MCLVEKVKTLYNETEFHINDSFTLHPILQAEMQNVDDGLCSFKHMKQQASLLALLENFNLLADGTCFLEFGAGKGQLMYWIIKCVPDSQKAAFILVDKSAQRHKSDNKFKGCDLLIRRIRIDIQHLHIGKIENIAEKLNKVVGVSKHLCGAATDLALNCLMATLEVEQNEEKLKHKALGMVMALCCHHRCTWSTYIGKEFMKEHGISERDFKIMCCIASWATCGLRKTDKSENPPNEDHCENLQDDQLLNRYIKLNLTHE
;
A
#
# COMPACT_ATOMS: atom_id res chain seq x y z
N MET A 1 12.77 -3.57 31.89
CA MET A 1 11.93 -2.60 31.16
C MET A 1 10.73 -3.33 30.58
N CYS A 2 9.51 -2.90 30.91
CA CYS A 2 8.30 -3.48 30.33
C CYS A 2 8.16 -3.06 28.85
N LEU A 3 7.35 -3.77 28.06
CA LEU A 3 7.21 -3.49 26.63
C LEU A 3 6.79 -2.03 26.33
N VAL A 4 5.87 -1.48 27.14
CA VAL A 4 5.39 -0.11 26.96
C VAL A 4 6.52 0.91 27.15
N GLU A 5 7.37 0.70 28.16
CA GLU A 5 8.56 1.53 28.35
C GLU A 5 9.53 1.40 27.17
N LYS A 6 9.80 0.16 26.68
CA LYS A 6 10.65 -0.05 25.49
C LYS A 6 10.15 0.74 24.27
N VAL A 7 8.85 0.67 23.99
CA VAL A 7 8.25 1.39 22.86
C VAL A 7 8.32 2.90 23.04
N LYS A 8 8.06 3.41 24.25
CA LYS A 8 8.16 4.86 24.54
C LYS A 8 9.60 5.37 24.41
N THR A 9 10.56 4.63 24.95
CA THR A 9 11.99 4.92 24.83
C THR A 9 12.38 4.97 23.35
N LEU A 10 12.03 3.93 22.58
CA LEU A 10 12.29 3.88 21.14
C LEU A 10 11.69 5.07 20.40
N TYR A 11 10.44 5.42 20.71
CA TYR A 11 9.74 6.53 20.06
C TYR A 11 10.43 7.88 20.32
N ASN A 12 10.95 8.08 21.53
CA ASN A 12 11.61 9.33 21.91
C ASN A 12 13.07 9.40 21.43
N GLU A 13 13.75 8.27 21.34
CA GLU A 13 15.16 8.18 20.90
C GLU A 13 15.31 8.19 19.38
N THR A 14 14.29 7.74 18.65
CA THR A 14 14.31 7.74 17.19
C THR A 14 13.81 9.08 16.67
N GLU A 15 14.65 9.83 15.96
CA GLU A 15 14.19 11.00 15.20
C GLU A 15 13.35 10.56 14.00
N PHE A 16 12.02 10.64 14.15
CA PHE A 16 11.10 10.47 13.02
C PHE A 16 10.80 11.82 12.37
N HIS A 17 11.21 12.00 11.11
CA HIS A 17 10.70 13.08 10.29
C HIS A 17 9.33 12.71 9.73
N ILE A 18 8.30 12.85 10.56
CA ILE A 18 6.91 12.68 10.13
C ILE A 18 6.48 14.00 9.48
N ASN A 19 6.15 13.95 8.19
CA ASN A 19 5.58 15.07 7.47
C ASN A 19 4.12 14.76 7.18
N ASP A 20 3.21 15.54 7.76
CA ASP A 20 1.79 15.39 7.48
C ASP A 20 1.43 16.10 6.17
N SER A 21 0.76 15.37 5.28
CA SER A 21 0.26 15.90 4.01
C SER A 21 -1.16 15.41 3.78
N PHE A 22 -2.10 16.34 3.81
CA PHE A 22 -3.54 16.08 3.62
C PHE A 22 -4.01 16.58 2.26
N THR A 23 -3.29 16.25 1.20
CA THR A 23 -3.63 16.67 -0.17
C THR A 23 -4.43 15.56 -0.89
N LEU A 24 -5.46 15.96 -1.63
CA LEU A 24 -6.24 15.08 -2.50
C LEU A 24 -6.07 15.51 -3.96
N HIS A 25 -5.67 14.58 -4.82
CA HIS A 25 -5.42 14.89 -6.22
C HIS A 25 -6.71 15.34 -6.94
N PRO A 26 -6.70 16.48 -7.66
CA PRO A 26 -7.91 17.07 -8.27
C PRO A 26 -8.68 16.15 -9.21
N ILE A 27 -7.99 15.25 -9.92
CA ILE A 27 -8.60 14.30 -10.87
C ILE A 27 -9.75 13.48 -10.28
N LEU A 28 -9.70 13.21 -8.97
CA LEU A 28 -10.70 12.42 -8.25
C LEU A 28 -11.73 13.30 -7.55
N GLN A 29 -11.51 14.61 -7.41
CA GLN A 29 -12.47 15.50 -6.75
C GLN A 29 -13.79 15.57 -7.52
N ALA A 30 -13.74 15.65 -8.86
CA ALA A 30 -14.94 15.64 -9.70
C ALA A 30 -15.69 14.31 -9.63
N GLU A 31 -14.97 13.19 -9.59
CA GLU A 31 -15.57 11.86 -9.45
C GLU A 31 -16.21 11.68 -8.08
N MET A 32 -15.57 12.18 -7.02
CA MET A 32 -16.10 12.14 -5.65
C MET A 32 -17.41 12.93 -5.47
N GLN A 33 -17.64 13.96 -6.29
CA GLN A 33 -18.90 14.73 -6.29
C GLN A 33 -20.06 14.02 -6.98
N ASN A 34 -19.75 13.07 -7.87
CA ASN A 34 -20.74 12.34 -8.68
C ASN A 34 -21.13 10.97 -8.09
N VAL A 35 -20.56 10.58 -6.94
CA VAL A 35 -20.89 9.31 -6.30
C VAL A 35 -22.05 9.49 -5.34
N ASP A 36 -23.24 9.07 -5.78
CA ASP A 36 -24.44 8.89 -4.94
C ASP A 36 -24.32 7.69 -3.97
N ASP A 37 -23.25 6.89 -4.08
CA ASP A 37 -23.16 5.55 -3.49
C ASP A 37 -22.14 5.42 -2.34
N GLY A 38 -22.64 5.32 -1.11
CA GLY A 38 -22.03 4.56 -0.01
C GLY A 38 -20.68 5.04 0.58
N LEU A 39 -20.63 5.17 1.91
CA LEU A 39 -19.44 5.56 2.69
C LEU A 39 -18.16 4.78 2.34
N CYS A 40 -18.25 3.49 1.98
CA CYS A 40 -17.09 2.68 1.62
C CYS A 40 -16.47 3.02 0.26
N SER A 41 -17.27 3.37 -0.75
CA SER A 41 -16.74 3.80 -2.06
C SER A 41 -15.98 5.12 -1.90
N PHE A 42 -16.56 6.03 -1.12
CA PHE A 42 -15.96 7.32 -0.79
C PHE A 42 -14.61 7.20 -0.05
N LYS A 43 -14.53 6.30 0.95
CA LYS A 43 -13.27 6.02 1.68
C LYS A 43 -12.16 5.55 0.74
N HIS A 44 -12.45 4.61 -0.17
CA HIS A 44 -11.46 4.14 -1.14
C HIS A 44 -11.03 5.21 -2.15
N MET A 45 -11.96 6.06 -2.60
CA MET A 45 -11.62 7.16 -3.51
C MET A 45 -10.74 8.22 -2.83
N LYS A 46 -11.07 8.63 -1.60
CA LYS A 46 -10.27 9.60 -0.85
C LYS A 46 -8.84 9.08 -0.65
N GLN A 47 -8.70 7.81 -0.34
CA GLN A 47 -7.39 7.17 -0.20
C GLN A 47 -6.60 7.14 -1.52
N GLN A 48 -7.24 6.79 -2.64
CA GLN A 48 -6.59 6.83 -3.96
C GLN A 48 -6.18 8.25 -4.35
N ALA A 49 -7.02 9.25 -4.08
CA ALA A 49 -6.72 10.66 -4.34
C ALA A 49 -5.52 11.15 -3.51
N SER A 50 -5.40 10.70 -2.26
CA SER A 50 -4.25 11.01 -1.42
C SER A 50 -2.95 10.37 -1.93
N LEU A 51 -2.99 9.08 -2.31
CA LEU A 51 -1.82 8.39 -2.87
C LEU A 51 -1.35 9.04 -4.17
N LEU A 52 -2.28 9.46 -5.05
CA LEU A 52 -1.94 10.17 -6.28
C LEU A 52 -1.31 11.55 -6.01
N ALA A 53 -1.84 12.29 -5.03
CA ALA A 53 -1.27 13.59 -4.66
C ALA A 53 0.16 13.45 -4.15
N LEU A 54 0.46 12.40 -3.37
CA LEU A 54 1.82 12.10 -2.94
C LEU A 54 2.72 11.76 -4.14
N LEU A 55 2.25 10.93 -5.07
CA LEU A 55 3.01 10.60 -6.28
C LEU A 55 3.35 11.86 -7.10
N GLU A 56 2.41 12.79 -7.24
CA GLU A 56 2.63 14.06 -7.92
C GLU A 56 3.59 14.99 -7.16
N ASN A 57 3.34 15.21 -5.86
CA ASN A 57 4.14 16.10 -5.00
C ASN A 57 5.62 15.67 -4.91
N PHE A 58 5.88 14.36 -4.93
CA PHE A 58 7.24 13.81 -4.93
C PHE A 58 7.82 13.61 -6.33
N ASN A 59 7.16 14.11 -7.39
CA ASN A 59 7.59 14.01 -8.79
C ASN A 59 7.81 12.55 -9.26
N LEU A 60 7.00 11.62 -8.76
CA LEU A 60 7.07 10.20 -9.11
C LEU A 60 6.22 9.84 -10.34
N LEU A 61 5.30 10.71 -10.75
CA LEU A 61 4.51 10.59 -11.98
C LEU A 61 5.29 11.06 -13.21
N ALA A 62 6.40 10.38 -13.52
CA ALA A 62 7.29 10.76 -14.62
C ALA A 62 7.23 9.79 -15.80
N ASP A 63 7.46 10.31 -17.02
CA ASP A 63 7.66 9.51 -18.22
C ASP A 63 8.89 8.59 -18.08
N GLY A 64 8.91 7.50 -18.84
CA GLY A 64 10.01 6.54 -18.78
C GLY A 64 10.04 5.76 -17.46
N THR A 65 8.90 5.66 -16.77
CA THR A 65 8.78 5.00 -15.46
C THR A 65 7.94 3.73 -15.55
N CYS A 66 8.41 2.69 -14.86
CA CYS A 66 7.65 1.49 -14.59
C CYS A 66 6.91 1.65 -13.25
N PHE A 67 5.59 1.74 -13.30
CA PHE A 67 4.74 1.74 -12.11
C PHE A 67 4.38 0.31 -11.75
N LEU A 68 4.60 -0.07 -10.49
CA LEU A 68 4.35 -1.40 -9.96
C LEU A 68 3.33 -1.32 -8.83
N GLU A 69 2.08 -1.74 -9.10
CA GLU A 69 1.03 -1.86 -8.09
C GLU A 69 1.11 -3.23 -7.40
N PHE A 70 1.52 -3.23 -6.14
CA PHE A 70 1.49 -4.42 -5.28
C PHE A 70 0.10 -4.61 -4.67
N GLY A 71 -0.42 -5.83 -4.69
CA GLY A 71 -1.76 -6.13 -4.18
C GLY A 71 -2.85 -5.38 -4.96
N ALA A 72 -2.73 -5.40 -6.29
CA ALA A 72 -3.52 -4.52 -7.16
C ALA A 72 -5.03 -4.72 -7.06
N GLY A 73 -5.50 -5.90 -6.67
CA GLY A 73 -6.92 -6.22 -6.61
C GLY A 73 -7.59 -5.93 -7.96
N LYS A 74 -8.65 -5.10 -7.91
CA LYS A 74 -9.38 -4.62 -9.09
C LYS A 74 -8.59 -3.62 -9.96
N GLY A 75 -7.38 -3.18 -9.57
CA GLY A 75 -6.50 -2.30 -10.36
C GLY A 75 -6.95 -0.84 -10.45
N GLN A 76 -7.69 -0.36 -9.45
CA GLN A 76 -8.24 1.01 -9.45
C GLN A 76 -7.16 2.08 -9.29
N LEU A 77 -6.15 1.86 -8.43
CA LEU A 77 -5.09 2.84 -8.23
C LEU A 77 -4.26 2.98 -9.52
N MET A 78 -3.87 1.86 -10.14
CA MET A 78 -3.17 1.90 -11.42
C MET A 78 -3.98 2.58 -12.52
N TYR A 79 -5.30 2.38 -12.56
CA TYR A 79 -6.16 3.08 -13.52
C TYR A 79 -6.04 4.60 -13.42
N TRP A 80 -5.98 5.16 -12.20
CA TRP A 80 -5.79 6.59 -12.03
C TRP A 80 -4.36 7.05 -12.31
N ILE A 81 -3.36 6.25 -11.95
CA ILE A 81 -1.96 6.54 -12.26
C ILE A 81 -1.79 6.70 -13.78
N ILE A 82 -2.32 5.77 -14.58
CA ILE A 82 -2.28 5.86 -16.05
C ILE A 82 -2.89 7.19 -16.54
N LYS A 83 -3.97 7.68 -15.92
CA LYS A 83 -4.58 8.95 -16.32
C LYS A 83 -3.77 10.20 -15.92
N CYS A 84 -2.90 10.09 -14.91
CA CYS A 84 -2.10 11.21 -14.42
C CYS A 84 -0.69 11.25 -14.99
N VAL A 85 -0.18 10.15 -15.56
CA VAL A 85 1.15 10.14 -16.20
C VAL A 85 1.12 10.98 -17.48
N PRO A 86 2.04 11.95 -17.67
CA PRO A 86 2.00 12.87 -18.81
C PRO A 86 1.99 12.17 -20.18
N ASP A 87 2.91 11.23 -20.40
CA ASP A 87 2.93 10.37 -21.58
C ASP A 87 2.93 8.89 -21.18
N SER A 88 1.73 8.35 -21.05
CA SER A 88 1.52 6.94 -20.67
C SER A 88 2.08 5.93 -21.67
N GLN A 89 2.33 6.30 -22.93
CA GLN A 89 2.95 5.40 -23.91
C GLN A 89 4.44 5.19 -23.62
N LYS A 90 5.07 6.13 -22.91
CA LYS A 90 6.46 6.04 -22.43
C LYS A 90 6.58 5.38 -21.05
N ALA A 91 5.50 4.85 -20.49
CA ALA A 91 5.49 4.21 -19.19
C ALA A 91 5.10 2.72 -19.31
N ALA A 92 5.42 1.95 -18.27
CA ALA A 92 4.89 0.60 -18.09
C ALA A 92 4.08 0.52 -16.80
N PHE A 93 3.02 -0.27 -16.84
CA PHE A 93 2.07 -0.40 -15.76
C PHE A 93 1.93 -1.88 -15.38
N ILE A 94 2.58 -2.28 -14.28
CA ILE A 94 2.56 -3.64 -13.77
C ILE A 94 1.60 -3.74 -12.60
N LEU A 95 0.67 -4.68 -12.69
CA LEU A 95 -0.25 -5.00 -11.61
C LEU A 95 0.09 -6.38 -11.05
N VAL A 96 0.44 -6.46 -9.76
CA VAL A 96 0.77 -7.72 -9.10
C VAL A 96 -0.30 -8.07 -8.08
N ASP A 97 -0.87 -9.26 -8.21
CA ASP A 97 -1.81 -9.79 -7.24
C ASP A 97 -1.77 -11.33 -7.21
N LYS A 98 -1.94 -11.94 -6.05
CA LYS A 98 -1.99 -13.39 -5.91
C LYS A 98 -3.35 -13.97 -6.37
N SER A 99 -4.41 -13.19 -6.21
CA SER A 99 -5.80 -13.57 -6.40
C SER A 99 -6.31 -13.26 -7.81
N ALA A 100 -7.28 -14.05 -8.27
CA ALA A 100 -7.96 -13.82 -9.54
C ALA A 100 -9.17 -12.90 -9.34
N GLN A 101 -9.03 -11.63 -9.72
CA GLN A 101 -10.07 -10.63 -9.53
C GLN A 101 -10.99 -10.51 -10.76
N ARG A 102 -12.28 -10.26 -10.54
CA ARG A 102 -13.27 -9.91 -11.58
C ARG A 102 -13.37 -8.39 -11.73
N HIS A 103 -13.98 -7.91 -12.83
CA HIS A 103 -14.21 -6.48 -13.10
C HIS A 103 -12.96 -5.61 -12.95
N LYS A 104 -11.84 -6.09 -13.52
CA LYS A 104 -10.55 -5.41 -13.39
C LYS A 104 -10.53 -4.11 -14.19
N SER A 105 -10.13 -3.01 -13.57
CA SER A 105 -10.10 -1.67 -14.17
C SER A 105 -9.10 -1.55 -15.32
N ASP A 106 -8.05 -2.38 -15.34
CA ASP A 106 -7.12 -2.49 -16.47
C ASP A 106 -7.82 -2.89 -17.78
N ASN A 107 -8.99 -3.55 -17.71
CA ASN A 107 -9.77 -3.85 -18.93
C ASN A 107 -10.25 -2.59 -19.66
N LYS A 108 -10.33 -1.43 -18.99
CA LYS A 108 -10.75 -0.16 -19.61
C LYS A 108 -9.74 0.37 -20.63
N PHE A 109 -8.50 -0.11 -20.59
CA PHE A 109 -7.43 0.24 -21.53
C PHE A 109 -7.18 -0.84 -22.59
N LYS A 110 -8.09 -1.82 -22.73
CA LYS A 110 -7.99 -2.83 -23.79
C LYS A 110 -8.05 -2.14 -25.16
N GLY A 111 -7.08 -2.44 -26.02
CA GLY A 111 -6.97 -1.85 -27.34
C GLY A 111 -6.26 -0.50 -27.37
N CYS A 112 -5.88 0.06 -26.22
CA CYS A 112 -4.95 1.18 -26.17
C CYS A 112 -3.52 0.68 -26.41
N ASP A 113 -2.69 1.52 -27.05
CA ASP A 113 -1.27 1.26 -27.20
C ASP A 113 -0.52 1.62 -25.90
N LEU A 114 -0.79 0.85 -24.84
CA LEU A 114 -0.22 1.03 -23.51
C LEU A 114 0.41 -0.27 -23.02
N LEU A 115 1.59 -0.18 -22.41
CA LEU A 115 2.27 -1.33 -21.83
C LEU A 115 1.70 -1.65 -20.44
N ILE A 116 0.58 -2.36 -20.40
CA ILE A 116 -0.09 -2.80 -19.17
C ILE A 116 0.06 -4.31 -19.01
N ARG A 117 0.66 -4.77 -17.92
CA ARG A 117 0.85 -6.20 -17.61
C ARG A 117 0.35 -6.54 -16.22
N ARG A 118 -0.56 -7.50 -16.13
CA ARG A 118 -1.00 -8.07 -14.85
C ARG A 118 -0.34 -9.42 -14.62
N ILE A 119 0.40 -9.55 -13.52
CA ILE A 119 1.13 -10.76 -13.14
C ILE A 119 0.46 -11.38 -11.92
N ARG A 120 0.01 -12.62 -12.06
CA ARG A 120 -0.56 -13.38 -10.94
C ARG A 120 0.54 -14.13 -10.21
N ILE A 121 1.03 -13.56 -9.11
CA ILE A 121 2.13 -14.13 -8.34
C ILE A 121 2.06 -13.68 -6.89
N ASP A 122 2.62 -14.49 -5.99
CA ASP A 122 2.91 -14.06 -4.63
C ASP A 122 4.14 -13.13 -4.63
N ILE A 123 4.08 -12.02 -3.90
CA ILE A 123 5.15 -11.00 -3.88
C ILE A 123 6.47 -11.62 -3.40
N GLN A 124 6.43 -12.64 -2.53
CA GLN A 124 7.63 -13.34 -2.08
C GLN A 124 8.46 -13.99 -3.20
N HIS A 125 7.85 -14.25 -4.37
CA HIS A 125 8.49 -14.85 -5.53
C HIS A 125 8.69 -13.85 -6.68
N LEU A 126 8.29 -12.59 -6.49
CA LEU A 126 8.40 -11.57 -7.52
C LEU A 126 9.84 -11.07 -7.61
N HIS A 127 10.39 -11.08 -8.82
CA HIS A 127 11.68 -10.48 -9.13
C HIS A 127 11.51 -9.52 -10.31
N ILE A 128 11.62 -8.21 -10.05
CA ILE A 128 11.33 -7.15 -11.03
C ILE A 128 12.24 -7.27 -12.25
N GLY A 129 13.54 -7.54 -12.05
CA GLY A 129 14.50 -7.72 -13.15
C GLY A 129 14.24 -8.94 -14.06
N LYS A 130 13.33 -9.85 -13.70
CA LYS A 130 12.95 -11.00 -14.54
C LYS A 130 11.65 -10.76 -15.32
N ILE A 131 11.07 -9.56 -15.23
CA ILE A 131 9.86 -9.21 -15.95
C ILE A 131 10.24 -8.79 -17.36
N GLU A 132 10.08 -9.71 -18.32
CA GLU A 132 10.30 -9.49 -19.75
C GLU A 132 9.64 -8.20 -20.25
N ASN A 133 10.26 -7.56 -21.25
CA ASN A 133 9.84 -6.30 -21.91
C ASN A 133 9.89 -5.03 -21.05
N ILE A 134 10.02 -5.16 -19.73
CA ILE A 134 10.08 -4.03 -18.80
C ILE A 134 11.50 -3.82 -18.33
N ALA A 135 12.19 -4.94 -18.07
CA ALA A 135 13.59 -4.96 -17.69
C ALA A 135 14.47 -4.13 -18.66
N GLU A 136 14.22 -4.29 -19.95
CA GLU A 136 15.06 -3.73 -21.01
C GLU A 136 14.72 -2.28 -21.39
N LYS A 137 13.50 -1.82 -21.09
CA LYS A 137 12.98 -0.55 -21.63
C LYS A 137 12.98 0.60 -20.64
N LEU A 138 12.86 0.33 -19.34
CA LEU A 138 12.64 1.36 -18.32
C LEU A 138 13.60 1.20 -17.15
N ASN A 139 14.35 2.26 -16.86
CA ASN A 139 15.34 2.29 -15.78
C ASN A 139 14.81 2.91 -14.48
N LYS A 140 13.55 3.34 -14.43
CA LYS A 140 12.92 3.96 -13.26
C LYS A 140 11.77 3.10 -12.79
N VAL A 141 11.72 2.79 -11.50
CA VAL A 141 10.64 1.99 -10.90
C VAL A 141 9.99 2.77 -9.77
N VAL A 142 8.66 2.83 -9.76
CA VAL A 142 7.85 3.40 -8.67
C VAL A 142 6.91 2.32 -8.16
N GLY A 143 7.04 1.98 -6.88
CA GLY A 143 6.15 1.04 -6.21
C GLY A 143 4.92 1.75 -5.64
N VAL A 144 3.74 1.17 -5.80
CA VAL A 144 2.49 1.72 -5.24
C VAL A 144 1.64 0.65 -4.58
N SER A 145 0.89 1.01 -3.54
CA SER A 145 -0.22 0.17 -3.08
C SER A 145 -1.28 0.91 -2.28
N LYS A 146 -2.53 0.46 -2.43
CA LYS A 146 -3.67 0.93 -1.62
C LYS A 146 -3.82 0.19 -0.28
N HIS A 147 -3.60 -1.11 -0.23
CA HIS A 147 -3.89 -1.94 0.95
C HIS A 147 -2.93 -3.12 0.99
N LEU A 148 -1.64 -2.82 1.01
CA LEU A 148 -0.62 -3.83 1.22
C LEU A 148 -0.29 -3.88 2.69
N CYS A 149 -0.73 -4.95 3.36
CA CYS A 149 -0.71 -4.98 4.81
C CYS A 149 -0.11 -6.29 5.34
N GLY A 150 0.47 -6.21 6.54
CA GLY A 150 1.19 -7.31 7.17
C GLY A 150 2.47 -7.67 6.44
N ALA A 151 2.76 -8.97 6.36
CA ALA A 151 3.94 -9.50 5.69
C ALA A 151 4.14 -9.00 4.24
N ALA A 152 3.04 -8.69 3.53
CA ALA A 152 3.12 -8.28 2.14
C ALA A 152 3.84 -6.92 1.96
N THR A 153 3.77 -6.03 2.95
CA THR A 153 4.48 -4.74 2.94
C THR A 153 5.98 -4.95 2.94
N ASP A 154 6.47 -5.75 3.88
CA ASP A 154 7.89 -6.12 4.00
C ASP A 154 8.41 -6.82 2.73
N LEU A 155 7.61 -7.75 2.18
CA LEU A 155 7.94 -8.46 0.94
C LEU A 155 8.05 -7.50 -0.26
N ALA A 156 7.17 -6.49 -0.37
CA ALA A 156 7.24 -5.52 -1.45
C ALA A 156 8.43 -4.57 -1.32
N LEU A 157 8.75 -4.13 -0.09
CA LEU A 157 9.96 -3.35 0.17
C LEU A 157 11.22 -4.13 -0.23
N ASN A 158 11.34 -5.38 0.22
CA ASN A 158 12.45 -6.24 -0.19
C ASN A 158 12.50 -6.45 -1.71
N CYS A 159 11.36 -6.67 -2.35
CA CYS A 159 11.30 -6.84 -3.81
C CYS A 159 11.80 -5.58 -4.55
N LEU A 160 11.38 -4.39 -4.08
CA LEU A 160 11.81 -3.12 -4.66
C LEU A 160 13.30 -2.83 -4.38
N MET A 161 13.79 -3.15 -3.18
CA MET A 161 15.21 -2.95 -2.82
C MET A 161 16.15 -3.93 -3.52
N ALA A 162 15.74 -5.19 -3.72
CA ALA A 162 16.50 -6.17 -4.51
C ALA A 162 16.71 -5.72 -5.96
N THR A 163 15.89 -4.77 -6.45
CA THR A 163 16.08 -4.13 -7.75
C THR A 163 17.29 -3.20 -7.78
N LEU A 164 17.70 -2.66 -6.62
CA LEU A 164 18.88 -1.81 -6.46
C LEU A 164 20.18 -2.60 -6.30
N GLU A 165 20.10 -3.84 -5.80
CA GLU A 165 21.26 -4.64 -5.37
C GLU A 165 21.82 -5.59 -6.45
N VAL A 166 21.36 -5.51 -7.70
CA VAL A 166 21.87 -6.34 -8.80
C VAL A 166 23.21 -5.78 -9.32
N GLU A 167 24.26 -5.93 -8.50
CA GLU A 167 25.66 -5.72 -8.86
C GLU A 167 26.49 -7.01 -8.78
N GLN A 168 26.02 -8.14 -9.33
CA GLN A 168 26.91 -9.29 -9.57
C GLN A 168 26.59 -9.98 -10.90
N ASN A 169 27.61 -10.06 -11.77
CA ASN A 169 27.68 -10.73 -13.08
C ASN A 169 27.05 -10.01 -14.29
N GLU A 170 27.78 -9.02 -14.79
CA GLU A 170 28.01 -8.60 -16.19
C GLU A 170 26.86 -8.30 -17.20
N GLU A 171 25.57 -8.49 -16.91
CA GLU A 171 24.49 -7.98 -17.78
C GLU A 171 23.57 -7.00 -17.03
N LYS A 172 23.86 -5.70 -17.22
CA LYS A 172 23.33 -4.57 -16.45
C LYS A 172 21.86 -4.26 -16.76
N LEU A 173 20.95 -4.72 -15.93
CA LEU A 173 19.61 -4.14 -15.81
C LEU A 173 19.64 -3.00 -14.78
N LYS A 174 19.88 -1.77 -15.25
CA LYS A 174 19.94 -0.56 -14.40
C LYS A 174 18.55 -0.10 -14.00
N HIS A 175 17.86 -0.80 -13.11
CA HIS A 175 16.62 -0.29 -12.53
C HIS A 175 16.91 0.52 -11.27
N LYS A 176 16.57 1.81 -11.30
CA LYS A 176 16.59 2.69 -10.14
C LYS A 176 15.19 2.77 -9.55
N ALA A 177 15.03 2.32 -8.31
CA ALA A 177 13.83 2.65 -7.54
C ALA A 177 13.81 4.16 -7.29
N LEU A 178 12.80 4.86 -7.82
CA LEU A 178 12.61 6.29 -7.61
C LEU A 178 11.89 6.59 -6.29
N GLY A 179 10.95 5.73 -5.91
CA GLY A 179 10.18 5.89 -4.70
C GLY A 179 9.09 4.85 -4.57
N MET A 180 8.45 4.85 -3.40
CA MET A 180 7.33 3.98 -3.11
C MET A 180 6.26 4.76 -2.33
N VAL A 181 4.99 4.61 -2.72
CA VAL A 181 3.86 5.22 -2.04
C VAL A 181 2.86 4.13 -1.66
N MET A 182 2.65 3.93 -0.36
CA MET A 182 1.77 2.89 0.16
C MET A 182 0.82 3.44 1.22
N ALA A 183 -0.40 2.93 1.24
CA ALA A 183 -1.27 3.06 2.41
C ALA A 183 -1.25 1.77 3.24
N LEU A 184 -0.79 1.92 4.49
CA LEU A 184 -0.65 0.83 5.46
C LEU A 184 -1.90 0.75 6.35
N CYS A 185 -2.33 -0.46 6.69
CA CYS A 185 -3.64 -0.65 7.33
C CYS A 185 -3.70 -1.76 8.40
N CYS A 186 -3.03 -2.90 8.17
CA CYS A 186 -3.13 -4.07 9.07
C CYS A 186 -1.79 -4.38 9.75
N HIS A 187 -1.32 -3.49 10.61
CA HIS A 187 -0.11 -3.73 11.43
C HIS A 187 -0.23 -5.00 12.29
N HIS A 188 -1.46 -5.41 12.63
CA HIS A 188 -1.74 -6.66 13.33
C HIS A 188 -1.43 -7.94 12.52
N ARG A 189 -1.27 -7.84 11.20
CA ARG A 189 -0.93 -8.97 10.31
C ARG A 189 0.56 -9.08 10.02
N CYS A 190 1.39 -8.21 10.61
CA CYS A 190 2.83 -8.32 10.44
C CYS A 190 3.34 -9.60 11.10
N THR A 191 4.34 -10.22 10.49
CA THR A 191 4.95 -11.44 11.02
C THR A 191 6.44 -11.23 11.21
N TRP A 192 6.98 -11.73 12.32
CA TRP A 192 8.41 -11.59 12.60
C TRP A 192 9.30 -12.28 11.57
N SER A 193 8.82 -13.34 10.90
CA SER A 193 9.58 -14.04 9.86
C SER A 193 9.82 -13.16 8.63
N THR A 194 8.86 -12.33 8.23
CA THR A 194 8.97 -11.47 7.04
C THR A 194 9.43 -10.05 7.34
N TYR A 195 9.30 -9.60 8.59
CA TYR A 195 9.64 -8.24 8.99
C TYR A 195 11.07 -7.87 8.61
N ILE A 196 11.30 -6.74 7.94
CA ILE A 196 12.65 -6.38 7.47
C ILE A 196 13.52 -5.71 8.54
N GLY A 197 12.90 -4.98 9.48
CA GLY A 197 13.60 -4.20 10.52
C GLY A 197 14.03 -4.98 11.77
N LYS A 198 14.32 -6.28 11.65
CA LYS A 198 14.57 -7.14 12.84
C LYS A 198 15.82 -6.73 13.62
N GLU A 199 16.87 -6.29 12.92
CA GLU A 199 18.12 -5.85 13.55
C GLU A 199 17.87 -4.62 14.43
N PHE A 200 17.25 -3.58 13.85
CA PHE A 200 16.80 -2.40 14.58
C PHE A 200 15.96 -2.76 15.82
N MET A 201 14.98 -3.66 15.69
CA MET A 201 14.17 -4.10 16.84
C MET A 201 15.02 -4.76 17.93
N LYS A 202 15.93 -5.67 17.55
CA LYS A 202 16.79 -6.38 18.50
C LYS A 202 17.77 -5.44 19.21
N GLU A 203 18.36 -4.49 18.50
CA GLU A 203 19.27 -3.48 19.05
C GLU A 203 18.60 -2.66 20.16
N HIS A 204 17.30 -2.38 20.02
CA HIS A 204 16.50 -1.67 21.02
C HIS A 204 15.81 -2.62 22.01
N GLY A 205 16.27 -3.87 22.10
CA GLY A 205 15.80 -4.85 23.07
C GLY A 205 14.37 -5.34 22.83
N ILE A 206 13.81 -5.17 21.63
CA ILE A 206 12.51 -5.71 21.22
C ILE A 206 12.71 -7.12 20.65
N SER A 207 12.26 -8.11 21.41
CA SER A 207 12.29 -9.52 21.00
C SER A 207 11.16 -9.88 20.03
N GLU A 208 11.22 -11.07 19.43
CA GLU A 208 10.09 -11.62 18.65
C GLU A 208 8.80 -11.68 19.48
N ARG A 209 8.90 -12.00 20.77
CA ARG A 209 7.76 -12.03 21.68
C ARG A 209 7.18 -10.62 21.87
N ASP A 210 8.04 -9.64 22.07
CA ASP A 210 7.64 -8.23 22.20
C ASP A 210 6.93 -7.75 20.94
N PHE A 211 7.50 -8.04 19.76
CA PHE A 211 6.90 -7.73 18.47
C PHE A 211 5.50 -8.34 18.30
N LYS A 212 5.33 -9.61 18.67
CA LYS A 212 4.00 -10.26 18.62
C LYS A 212 2.99 -9.55 19.53
N ILE A 213 3.41 -9.13 20.73
CA ILE A 213 2.55 -8.36 21.64
C ILE A 213 2.22 -6.98 21.03
N MET A 214 3.19 -6.31 20.40
CA MET A 214 2.94 -5.04 19.68
C MET A 214 1.89 -5.21 18.59
N CYS A 215 1.96 -6.28 17.79
CA CYS A 215 0.92 -6.60 16.79
C CYS A 215 -0.45 -6.79 17.43
N CYS A 216 -0.54 -7.45 18.60
CA CYS A 216 -1.79 -7.60 19.35
C CYS A 216 -2.33 -6.25 19.85
N ILE A 217 -1.47 -5.38 20.38
CA ILE A 217 -1.85 -4.03 20.83
C ILE A 217 -2.33 -3.19 19.63
N ALA A 218 -1.61 -3.24 18.51
CA ALA A 218 -2.02 -2.57 17.28
C ALA A 218 -3.37 -3.08 16.78
N SER A 219 -3.61 -4.40 16.81
CA SER A 219 -4.92 -4.98 16.51
C SER A 219 -5.98 -4.41 17.44
N TRP A 220 -5.73 -4.37 18.73
CA TRP A 220 -6.66 -3.84 19.71
C TRP A 220 -6.96 -2.36 19.47
N ALA A 221 -5.96 -1.54 19.11
CA ALA A 221 -6.12 -0.10 18.88
C ALA A 221 -6.86 0.21 17.57
N THR A 222 -6.58 -0.55 16.51
CA THR A 222 -7.08 -0.30 15.14
C THR A 222 -8.36 -1.04 14.78
N CYS A 223 -8.72 -2.12 15.48
CA CYS A 223 -9.98 -2.81 15.27
C CYS A 223 -11.12 -2.06 15.99
N GLY A 224 -12.03 -1.46 15.22
CA GLY A 224 -13.29 -0.94 15.75
C GLY A 224 -14.16 -2.05 16.34
N LEU A 225 -14.85 -1.77 17.45
CA LEU A 225 -15.88 -2.67 17.97
C LEU A 225 -17.06 -2.65 16.99
N ARG A 226 -17.25 -3.73 16.22
CA ARG A 226 -18.53 -3.97 15.56
C ARG A 226 -19.53 -4.37 16.66
N LYS A 227 -20.67 -3.68 16.77
CA LYS A 227 -21.80 -4.26 17.49
C LYS A 227 -22.14 -5.56 16.77
N THR A 228 -22.19 -6.66 17.52
CA THR A 228 -22.69 -7.92 17.00
C THR A 228 -24.18 -7.77 16.77
N ASP A 229 -24.58 -7.33 15.58
CA ASP A 229 -25.94 -7.63 15.15
C ASP A 229 -25.98 -9.13 14.91
N LYS A 230 -26.77 -9.82 15.75
CA LYS A 230 -27.10 -11.23 15.59
C LYS A 230 -27.98 -11.37 14.35
N SER A 231 -27.39 -11.31 13.16
CA SER A 231 -28.03 -11.78 11.93
C SER A 231 -27.29 -13.03 11.47
N GLU A 232 -28.04 -14.13 11.36
CA GLU A 232 -27.54 -15.49 11.11
C GLU A 232 -27.13 -15.76 9.65
N ASN A 233 -26.37 -14.86 9.02
CA ASN A 233 -25.82 -15.13 7.68
C ASN A 233 -24.33 -14.80 7.61
N PRO A 234 -23.49 -15.67 7.00
CA PRO A 234 -22.07 -15.39 6.85
C PRO A 234 -21.86 -14.18 5.93
N PRO A 235 -20.99 -13.22 6.29
CA PRO A 235 -20.79 -12.03 5.49
C PRO A 235 -19.98 -12.36 4.23
N ASN A 236 -20.53 -12.03 3.05
CA ASN A 236 -19.76 -11.88 1.83
C ASN A 236 -18.78 -10.70 1.99
N GLU A 237 -17.55 -10.84 1.46
CA GLU A 237 -16.43 -9.88 1.57
C GLU A 237 -16.71 -8.46 1.00
N ASP A 238 -17.89 -8.21 0.43
CA ASP A 238 -18.28 -6.92 -0.17
C ASP A 238 -19.42 -6.17 0.58
N HIS A 239 -19.91 -6.65 1.74
CA HIS A 239 -20.90 -5.91 2.51
C HIS A 239 -20.28 -4.89 3.46
N CYS A 240 -20.18 -3.65 2.98
CA CYS A 240 -20.09 -2.47 3.82
C CYS A 240 -21.49 -2.17 4.36
N GLU A 241 -21.80 -2.61 5.57
CA GLU A 241 -22.96 -2.10 6.29
C GLU A 241 -22.79 -0.58 6.45
N ASN A 242 -23.83 0.18 6.10
CA ASN A 242 -23.92 1.63 6.27
C ASN A 242 -23.93 1.98 7.76
N LEU A 243 -22.80 1.84 8.44
CA LEU A 243 -22.58 2.40 9.75
C LEU A 243 -22.24 3.88 9.55
N GLN A 244 -23.15 4.76 9.99
CA GLN A 244 -22.84 6.18 10.17
C GLN A 244 -21.55 6.29 11.00
N ASP A 245 -20.65 7.22 10.67
CA ASP A 245 -19.34 7.33 11.34
C ASP A 245 -19.47 7.46 12.89
N ASP A 246 -20.59 8.02 13.38
CA ASP A 246 -20.93 8.10 14.83
C ASP A 246 -21.15 6.72 15.50
N GLN A 247 -21.39 5.67 14.70
CA GLN A 247 -21.61 4.30 15.16
C GLN A 247 -20.33 3.46 15.11
N LEU A 248 -19.30 3.91 14.40
CA LEU A 248 -17.97 3.30 14.40
C LEU A 248 -17.17 3.87 15.57
N LEU A 249 -17.33 3.27 16.75
CA LEU A 249 -16.50 3.59 17.90
C LEU A 249 -15.07 3.07 17.67
N ASN A 250 -14.25 3.83 16.93
CA ASN A 250 -12.82 3.61 16.92
C ASN A 250 -12.29 3.82 18.34
N ARG A 251 -11.47 2.90 18.84
CA ARG A 251 -10.95 2.97 20.22
C ARG A 251 -10.15 4.25 20.49
N TYR A 252 -9.59 4.88 19.47
CA TYR A 252 -8.97 6.21 19.55
C TYR A 252 -9.92 7.27 20.15
N ILE A 253 -11.18 7.29 19.73
CA ILE A 253 -12.23 8.17 20.28
C ILE A 253 -12.49 7.85 21.75
N LYS A 254 -12.44 6.56 22.13
CA LYS A 254 -12.67 6.11 23.51
C LYS A 254 -11.50 6.41 24.46
N LEU A 255 -10.31 6.68 23.91
CA LEU A 255 -9.09 6.98 24.67
C LEU A 255 -8.79 8.48 24.79
N ASN A 256 -9.65 9.36 24.28
CA ASN A 256 -9.38 10.81 24.16
C ASN A 256 -8.07 11.12 23.42
N LEU A 257 -7.62 10.22 22.54
CA LEU A 257 -6.49 10.49 21.66
C LEU A 257 -7.06 11.20 20.44
N THR A 258 -6.89 12.51 20.39
CA THR A 258 -7.24 13.33 19.23
C THR A 258 -6.37 12.94 18.04
N HIS A 259 -6.95 12.91 16.85
CA HIS A 259 -6.18 13.07 15.62
C HIS A 259 -5.64 14.50 15.66
N GLU A 260 -4.39 14.68 16.11
CA GLU A 260 -3.59 15.83 15.67
C GLU A 260 -3.08 15.56 14.26
#